data_AF-A0A0S8G9Y4-F1
#
_entry.id   AF-A0A0S8G9Y4-F1
#
_cell.length_a   1.000
_cell.length_b   1.000
_cell.length_c   1.000
_cell.angle_alpha   90.00
_cell.angle_beta   90.00
_cell.angle_gamma   90.00
#
_symmetry.space_group_name_H-M   'P 1'
#
loop_
_entity.id
_entity.type
_entity.pdbx_description
1 polymer ?
#
loop_
_entity_poly.entity_id
_entity_poly.type
_entity_poly.pdbx_seq_one_letter_code
_entity_poly.pdbx_strand_id
1 'polypeptide(L)' 'MTSPIDRLKEIVDATCEELRYGNVSRAEAEELVQNVRREAERLIPDQMETYDLIYEARFRRLIEQFIDSQTRERASES' A
#
# COMPACT_ATOMS: atom_id res chain seq x y z
N MET A 1 -0.50 -6.13 -24.82
CA MET A 1 -1.63 -6.18 -23.89
C MET A 1 -1.05 -6.54 -22.53
N THR A 2 -1.01 -5.61 -21.59
CA THR A 2 -0.50 -5.85 -20.23
C THR A 2 -1.49 -6.76 -19.51
N SER A 3 -1.02 -7.81 -18.83
CA SER A 3 -1.90 -8.71 -18.09
C SER A 3 -2.56 -7.95 -16.93
N PRO A 4 -3.78 -8.32 -16.48
CA PRO A 4 -4.35 -7.78 -15.24
C PRO A 4 -3.40 -7.89 -14.04
N ILE A 5 -2.58 -8.95 -14.00
CA ILE A 5 -1.55 -9.14 -12.97
C ILE A 5 -0.42 -8.12 -13.10
N ASP A 6 0.04 -7.84 -14.33
CA ASP A 6 1.10 -6.86 -14.55
C ASP A 6 0.61 -5.45 -14.18
N ARG A 7 -0.64 -5.14 -14.52
CA ARG A 7 -1.26 -3.87 -14.13
C ARG A 7 -1.37 -3.74 -12.61
N LEU A 8 -1.74 -4.81 -11.92
CA LEU A 8 -1.79 -4.81 -10.47
C LEU A 8 -0.40 -4.59 -9.85
N LYS A 9 0.64 -5.23 -10.39
CA LYS A 9 2.02 -5.03 -9.93
C LYS A 9 2.45 -3.57 -10.07
N GLU A 10 2.17 -2.94 -11.21
CA GLU A 10 2.45 -1.51 -11.41
C GLU A 10 1.80 -0.65 -10.33
N ILE A 11 0.51 -0.90 -10.01
CA ILE A 11 -0.22 -0.16 -8.98
C ILE A 11 0.41 -0.39 -7.61
N VAL A 12 0.69 -1.65 -7.25
CA VAL A 12 1.29 -2.00 -5.96
C VAL A 12 2.66 -1.37 -5.80
N ASP A 13 3.51 -1.43 -6.82
CA ASP A 13 4.87 -0.89 -6.78
C ASP A 13 4.83 0.63 -6.60
N ALA A 14 3.97 1.34 -7.34
CA ALA A 14 3.77 2.77 -7.17
C ALA A 14 3.30 3.14 -5.75
N THR A 15 2.31 2.41 -5.21
CA THR A 15 1.86 2.63 -3.82
C THR A 15 2.96 2.30 -2.81
N CYS A 16 3.80 1.30 -3.05
CA CYS A 16 4.94 1.01 -2.17
C CYS A 16 5.96 2.17 -2.15
N GLU A 17 6.22 2.80 -3.30
CA GLU A 17 7.09 3.98 -3.37
C GLU A 17 6.49 5.16 -2.62
N GLU A 18 5.18 5.40 -2.79
CA GLU A 18 4.47 6.48 -2.11
C GLU A 18 4.43 6.28 -0.58
N LEU A 19 4.26 5.04 -0.10
CA LEU A 19 4.34 4.74 1.33
C LEU A 19 5.75 4.88 1.92
N ARG A 20 6.81 4.69 1.12
CA ARG A 20 8.20 4.79 1.59
C ARG A 20 8.75 6.20 1.57
N TYR A 21 8.46 6.92 0.49
CA TYR A 21 9.09 8.21 0.19
C TYR A 21 8.08 9.36 0.18
N GLY A 22 6.79 9.06 0.11
CA GLY A 22 5.73 10.06 0.24
C GLY A 22 5.62 10.56 1.67
N ASN A 23 5.30 11.85 1.80
CA ASN A 23 4.97 12.46 3.09
C ASN A 23 3.46 12.27 3.37
N VAL A 24 3.03 11.01 3.46
CA VAL A 24 1.63 10.65 3.70
C VAL A 24 1.41 10.36 5.18
N SER A 25 0.27 10.81 5.72
CA SER A 25 -0.16 10.43 7.05
C SER A 25 -0.61 8.98 7.10
N ARG A 26 -0.75 8.43 8.31
CA ARG A 26 -1.26 7.06 8.48
C ARG A 26 -2.64 6.85 7.86
N ALA A 27 -3.53 7.84 7.98
CA ALA A 27 -4.87 7.75 7.41
C ALA A 27 -4.82 7.71 5.87
N GLU A 28 -3.97 8.53 5.26
CA GLU A 28 -3.76 8.54 3.80
C GLU A 28 -3.12 7.24 3.32
N ALA A 29 -2.15 6.72 4.07
CA ALA A 29 -1.51 5.43 3.78
C ALA A 29 -2.52 4.27 3.81
N GLU A 30 -3.39 4.23 4.82
CA GLU A 30 -4.47 3.24 4.90
C GLU A 30 -5.47 3.39 3.74
N GLU A 31 -5.81 4.63 3.36
CA GLU A 31 -6.68 4.90 2.21
C GLU A 31 -6.06 4.43 0.88
N LEU A 32 -4.77 4.70 0.66
CA LEU A 32 -4.04 4.23 -0.52
C LEU A 32 -4.11 2.70 -0.62
N VAL A 33 -3.84 1.98 0.47
CA VAL A 33 -3.92 0.51 0.51
C VAL A 33 -5.32 0.00 0.20
N GLN A 34 -6.36 0.64 0.75
CA GLN A 34 -7.75 0.30 0.45
C GLN A 34 -8.09 0.52 -1.02
N ASN A 35 -7.57 1.58 -1.64
CA ASN A 35 -7.77 1.85 -3.06
C ASN A 35 -7.09 0.78 -3.93
N VAL A 36 -5.85 0.38 -3.62
CA VAL A 36 -5.18 -0.73 -4.33
C VAL A 36 -5.99 -2.02 -4.22
N ARG A 37 -6.53 -2.32 -3.03
CA ARG A 37 -7.36 -3.52 -2.83
C ARG A 37 -8.61 -3.51 -3.71
N ARG A 38 -9.30 -2.37 -3.83
CA ARG A 38 -10.47 -2.22 -4.72
C ARG A 38 -10.09 -2.43 -6.19
N GLU A 39 -8.93 -1.91 -6.61
CA GLU A 39 -8.44 -2.14 -7.97
C GLU A 39 -8.05 -3.61 -8.21
N ALA A 40 -7.44 -4.27 -7.22
CA ALA A 40 -7.15 -5.70 -7.27
C ALA A 40 -8.43 -6.53 -7.43
N GLU A 41 -9.48 -6.20 -6.68
CA GLU A 41 -10.78 -6.88 -6.77
C GLU A 41 -11.41 -6.74 -8.17
N ARG A 42 -11.17 -5.62 -8.86
CA ARG A 42 -11.63 -5.42 -10.25
C ARG A 42 -10.77 -6.15 -11.27
N LEU A 43 -9.46 -6.25 -11.06
CA LEU A 43 -8.51 -6.83 -12.01
C LEU A 43 -8.40 -8.36 -11.89
N ILE A 44 -8.42 -8.87 -10.66
CA ILE A 44 -8.15 -10.29 -10.32
C ILE A 44 -9.12 -10.82 -9.24
N PRO A 45 -10.44 -10.73 -9.43
CA PRO A 45 -11.43 -11.12 -8.42
C PRO A 45 -11.24 -12.56 -7.91
N ASP A 46 -10.87 -13.49 -8.79
CA ASP A 46 -10.68 -14.91 -8.46
C ASP A 46 -9.40 -15.19 -7.66
N GLN A 47 -8.50 -14.21 -7.52
CA GLN A 47 -7.19 -14.36 -6.84
C GLN A 47 -7.07 -13.47 -5.60
N MET A 48 -8.19 -12.93 -5.08
CA MET A 48 -8.18 -12.01 -3.93
C MET A 48 -7.64 -12.64 -2.65
N GLU A 49 -7.87 -13.93 -2.39
CA GLU A 49 -7.25 -14.61 -1.23
C GLU A 49 -5.72 -14.61 -1.31
N THR A 50 -5.17 -14.81 -2.50
CA THR A 50 -3.72 -14.78 -2.72
C THR A 50 -3.19 -13.35 -2.62
N TYR A 51 -3.95 -12.37 -3.14
CA TYR A 51 -3.63 -10.96 -2.99
C TYR A 51 -3.55 -10.55 -1.52
N ASP A 52 -4.58 -10.84 -0.72
CA ASP A 52 -4.66 -10.48 0.69
C ASP A 52 -3.48 -11.13 1.45
N LEU A 53 -3.19 -12.42 1.21
CA LEU A 53 -2.06 -13.11 1.84
C LEU A 53 -0.70 -12.45 1.57
N ILE A 54 -0.46 -11.99 0.34
CA ILE A 54 0.84 -11.45 -0.09
C ILE A 54 0.97 -9.97 0.26
N TYR A 55 -0.05 -9.18 -0.06
CA TYR A 55 0.05 -7.72 -0.07
C TYR A 55 -0.45 -7.07 1.21
N GLU A 56 -1.44 -7.64 1.91
CA GLU A 56 -1.92 -7.07 3.19
C GLU A 56 -0.78 -7.01 4.22
N ALA A 57 -0.06 -8.12 4.38
CA ALA A 57 1.07 -8.19 5.30
C ALA A 57 2.22 -7.25 4.89
N ARG A 58 2.43 -7.06 3.59
CA ARG A 58 3.46 -6.17 3.05
C ARG A 58 3.12 -4.70 3.32
N PHE A 59 1.89 -4.29 3.02
CA PHE A 59 1.44 -2.92 3.24
C PHE A 59 1.44 -2.54 4.72
N ARG A 60 0.95 -3.43 5.59
CA ARG A 60 1.01 -3.20 7.05
C ARG A 60 2.45 -2.92 7.51
N ARG A 61 3.42 -3.73 7.08
CA ARG A 61 4.84 -3.53 7.43
C ARG A 61 5.38 -2.20 6.91
N LEU A 62 4.99 -1.77 5.70
CA LEU A 62 5.42 -0.49 5.16
C LEU A 62 4.87 0.69 5.98
N ILE A 63 3.59 0.63 6.36
CA ILE A 63 2.96 1.65 7.20
C ILE A 63 3.68 1.74 8.56
N GLU A 64 3.86 0.61 9.23
CA GLU A 64 4.55 0.55 10.52
C GLU A 64 6.02 1.05 10.45
N GLN A 65 6.72 0.78 9.35
CA GLN A 65 8.14 1.14 9.21
C GLN A 65 8.37 2.58 8.78
N PHE A 66 7.54 3.12 7.88
CA PHE A 66 7.81 4.41 7.22
C PHE A 66 6.88 5.52 7.67
N ILE A 67 5.68 5.20 8.16
CA ILE A 67 4.67 6.20 8.53
C ILE A 67 4.64 6.40 10.05
N ASP A 68 4.67 5.30 10.82
CA ASP A 68 4.70 5.38 12.28
C ASP A 68 6.06 5.87 12.80
N SER A 69 7.15 5.61 12.08
CA SER A 69 8.48 6.17 12.37
C SER A 69 8.52 7.68 12.19
N GLN A 70 7.99 8.19 11.08
CA GLN A 70 7.94 9.63 10.81
C GLN A 70 6.98 10.38 11.73
N THR A 71 5.90 9.73 12.18
CA THR A 71 5.01 10.31 13.19
C THR A 71 5.73 10.55 14.52
N ARG A 72 6.70 9.70 14.90
CA ARG A 72 7.50 9.87 16.12
C ARG A 72 8.51 11.01 16.00
N GLU A 73 9.09 11.23 14.83
CA GLU A 73 10.01 12.36 14.59
C GLU A 73 9.28 13.70 14.71
N ARG A 74 8.07 13.83 14.14
CA ARG A 74 7.28 15.09 14.23
C ARG A 74 6.78 15.40 15.64
N ALA A 75 6.53 14.37 16.45
CA ALA A 75 6.13 14.55 17.85
C ALA A 75 7.29 14.97 18.78
N SER A 76 8.54 14.89 18.31
CA SER A 76 9.74 15.21 19.10
C SER A 76 10.22 16.67 18.91
N GLU A 77 9.65 17.39 17.95
CA GLU A 77 10.00 18.80 17.64
C GLU A 77 8.94 19.82 18.13
N SER A 78 7.95 19.40 18.93
CA SER A 78 6.92 20.28 19.51
C SER A 78 6.99 20.37 21.04
#